data_AF-A0A4U9THD3-F1
#
_entry.id   AF-A0A4U9THD3-F1
#
_cell.length_a   1.000
_cell.length_b   1.000
_cell.length_c   1.000
_cell.angle_alpha   90.00
_cell.angle_beta   90.00
_cell.angle_gamma   90.00
#
_symmetry.space_group_name_H-M   'P 1'
#
loop_
_entity.id
_entity.type
_entity.pdbx_description
1 polymer ?
#
loop_
_entity_poly.entity_id
_entity_poly.type
_entity_poly.pdbx_seq_one_letter_code
_entity_poly.pdbx_strand_id
1 'polypeptide(L)'
;MSSSSAPIAMILDTDPGIDDAVALVAALFHPKIDLRLVSTVAGNVSVDKTTHNALRLLHFLGASTPVARGQRLHWYVNWKMPAIFTATLAWMGTRLRSQHGRSLTVMPSK
;
A
#
# COMPACT_ATOMS: atom_id res chain seq x y z
N MET A 1 14.00 -20.99 -39.77
CA MET A 1 14.72 -21.01 -38.48
C MET A 1 14.37 -19.72 -37.75
N SER A 2 13.44 -19.77 -36.80
CA SER A 2 13.07 -18.59 -36.01
C SER A 2 14.18 -18.36 -34.98
N SER A 3 14.77 -17.17 -34.94
CA SER A 3 15.71 -16.76 -33.91
C SER A 3 15.00 -16.80 -32.56
N SER A 4 15.24 -17.83 -31.74
CA SER A 4 14.71 -17.85 -30.38
C SER A 4 15.49 -16.83 -29.55
N SER A 5 15.00 -15.59 -29.48
CA SER A 5 15.46 -14.64 -28.48
C SER A 5 15.19 -15.24 -27.10
N ALA A 6 16.13 -15.11 -26.16
CA ALA A 6 15.93 -15.57 -24.79
C ALA A 6 14.64 -14.98 -24.18
N PRO A 7 13.97 -15.70 -23.27
CA PRO A 7 12.81 -15.18 -22.54
C PRO A 7 13.13 -13.85 -21.85
N ILE A 8 12.15 -12.96 -21.83
CA ILE A 8 12.24 -11.65 -21.19
C ILE A 8 12.12 -11.87 -19.68
N ALA A 9 13.17 -11.51 -18.94
CA ALA A 9 13.13 -11.51 -17.48
C ALA A 9 12.14 -10.46 -16.98
N MET A 10 11.22 -10.86 -16.11
CA MET A 10 10.13 -10.01 -15.61
C MET A 10 10.05 -10.06 -14.09
N ILE A 11 9.77 -8.90 -13.49
CA ILE A 11 9.28 -8.75 -12.11
C ILE A 11 7.90 -8.10 -12.23
N LEU A 12 6.91 -8.65 -11.53
CA LEU A 12 5.54 -8.15 -11.54
C LEU A 12 5.21 -7.52 -10.18
N ASP A 13 4.92 -6.22 -10.15
CA ASP A 13 4.44 -5.50 -8.97
C ASP A 13 2.92 -5.31 -9.08
N THR A 14 2.16 -5.78 -8.10
CA THR A 14 0.68 -5.88 -8.21
C THR A 14 -0.05 -5.84 -6.86
N ASP A 15 -1.31 -5.43 -6.82
CA ASP A 15 -2.22 -5.48 -5.67
C ASP A 15 -3.39 -6.44 -5.93
N PRO A 16 -3.17 -7.77 -5.94
CA PRO A 16 -3.95 -8.69 -6.77
C PRO A 16 -5.47 -8.58 -6.61
N GLY A 17 -6.09 -8.03 -7.65
CA GLY A 17 -7.49 -8.15 -8.02
C GLY A 17 -7.75 -9.26 -9.04
N ILE A 18 -8.94 -9.25 -9.64
CA ILE A 18 -9.34 -10.26 -10.65
C ILE A 18 -8.53 -10.10 -11.93
N ASP A 19 -8.31 -8.87 -12.36
CA ASP A 19 -7.51 -8.48 -13.52
C ASP A 19 -6.02 -8.81 -13.33
N ASP A 20 -5.46 -8.58 -12.16
CA ASP A 20 -4.08 -8.98 -11.84
C ASP A 20 -3.88 -10.49 -11.89
N ALA A 21 -4.89 -11.27 -11.48
CA ALA A 21 -4.81 -12.72 -11.56
C ALA A 21 -4.67 -13.20 -13.01
N VAL A 22 -5.38 -12.56 -13.94
CA VAL A 22 -5.26 -12.83 -15.38
C VAL A 22 -3.86 -12.46 -15.89
N ALA A 23 -3.34 -11.30 -15.47
CA ALA A 23 -1.99 -10.86 -15.84
C ALA A 23 -0.92 -11.82 -15.32
N LEU A 24 -1.06 -12.31 -14.08
CA LEU A 24 -0.14 -13.28 -13.48
C LEU A 24 -0.16 -14.62 -14.23
N VAL A 25 -1.34 -15.14 -14.59
CA VAL A 25 -1.48 -16.35 -15.40
C VAL A 25 -0.82 -16.17 -16.77
N ALA A 26 -1.08 -15.03 -17.43
CA ALA A 26 -0.45 -14.73 -18.71
C ALA A 26 1.09 -14.70 -18.58
N ALA A 27 1.62 -14.04 -17.55
CA ALA A 27 3.07 -13.95 -17.33
C ALA A 27 3.70 -15.32 -17.02
N LEU A 28 3.05 -16.16 -16.22
CA LEU A 28 3.57 -17.48 -15.82
C LEU A 28 3.64 -18.48 -16.98
N PHE A 29 2.65 -18.48 -17.87
CA PHE A 29 2.52 -19.50 -18.92
C PHE A 29 2.94 -19.01 -20.31
N HIS A 30 3.35 -17.76 -20.45
CA HIS A 30 3.81 -17.24 -21.74
C HIS A 30 5.27 -17.65 -22.02
N PRO A 31 5.57 -18.36 -23.13
CA PRO A 31 6.88 -18.99 -23.37
C PRO A 31 8.03 -17.98 -23.58
N LYS A 32 7.72 -16.70 -23.78
CA LYS A 32 8.72 -15.62 -23.91
C LYS A 32 8.92 -14.82 -22.63
N ILE A 33 8.29 -15.20 -21.52
CA ILE A 33 8.41 -14.49 -20.24
C ILE A 33 9.07 -15.43 -19.23
N ASP A 34 10.06 -14.91 -18.52
CA ASP A 34 10.69 -15.53 -17.36
C ASP A 34 10.31 -14.71 -16.13
N LEU A 35 9.18 -15.07 -15.50
CA LEU A 35 8.66 -14.37 -14.32
C LEU A 35 9.45 -14.80 -13.08
N ARG A 36 10.35 -13.91 -12.62
CA ARG A 36 11.32 -14.21 -11.55
C ARG A 36 10.83 -13.85 -10.17
N LEU A 37 9.93 -12.90 -10.05
CA LEU A 37 9.46 -12.36 -8.78
C LEU A 37 8.10 -11.71 -8.95
N VAL A 38 7.24 -11.88 -7.95
CA VAL A 38 6.03 -11.08 -7.76
C VAL A 38 6.22 -10.21 -6.51
N SER A 39 6.08 -8.89 -6.62
CA SER A 39 5.97 -8.01 -5.47
C SER A 39 4.52 -7.57 -5.27
N THR A 40 4.13 -7.37 -4.02
CA THR A 40 2.76 -6.99 -3.68
C THR A 40 2.70 -5.66 -2.94
N VAL A 41 1.75 -4.81 -3.29
CA VAL A 41 1.54 -3.51 -2.64
C VAL A 41 0.15 -3.41 -2.04
N ALA A 42 -0.04 -2.46 -1.12
CA ALA A 42 -1.38 -2.11 -0.67
C ALA A 42 -2.10 -1.31 -1.77
N GLY A 43 -3.35 -1.68 -2.02
CA GLY A 43 -4.26 -0.96 -2.91
C GLY A 43 -5.64 -0.87 -2.30
N ASN A 44 -6.64 -1.49 -2.93
CA ASN A 44 -8.02 -1.55 -2.40
C ASN A 44 -8.13 -2.32 -1.08
N VAL A 45 -7.20 -3.24 -0.83
CA VAL A 45 -7.09 -4.00 0.42
C VAL A 45 -5.70 -3.86 1.02
N SER A 46 -5.55 -4.26 2.29
CA SER A 46 -4.26 -4.19 2.97
C SER A 46 -3.21 -5.05 2.28
N VAL A 47 -1.95 -4.64 2.37
CA VAL A 47 -0.84 -5.39 1.77
C VAL A 47 -0.78 -6.85 2.28
N ASP A 48 -1.18 -7.12 3.52
CA ASP A 48 -1.26 -8.49 4.05
C ASP A 48 -2.24 -9.36 3.23
N LYS A 49 -3.38 -8.79 2.85
CA LYS A 49 -4.38 -9.46 2.02
C LYS A 49 -3.89 -9.62 0.59
N THR A 50 -3.27 -8.59 0.00
CA THR A 50 -2.73 -8.67 -1.37
C THR A 50 -1.61 -9.71 -1.47
N THR A 51 -0.66 -9.74 -0.53
CA THR A 51 0.38 -10.77 -0.43
C THR A 51 -0.22 -12.17 -0.27
N HIS A 52 -1.22 -12.33 0.60
CA HIS A 52 -1.87 -13.62 0.81
C HIS A 52 -2.62 -14.11 -0.45
N ASN A 53 -3.30 -13.20 -1.16
CA ASN A 53 -3.97 -13.52 -2.42
C ASN A 53 -2.97 -13.97 -3.50
N ALA A 54 -1.84 -13.27 -3.66
CA ALA A 54 -0.79 -13.66 -4.58
C ALA A 54 -0.25 -15.06 -4.28
N LEU A 55 0.05 -15.35 -3.01
CA LEU A 55 0.54 -16.67 -2.58
C LEU A 55 -0.47 -17.78 -2.86
N ARG A 56 -1.76 -17.57 -2.57
CA ARG A 56 -2.81 -18.56 -2.86
C ARG A 56 -2.96 -18.80 -4.36
N LEU A 57 -2.88 -17.76 -5.16
CA LEU A 57 -2.98 -17.87 -6.61
C LEU A 57 -1.79 -18.64 -7.18
N LEU A 58 -0.56 -18.32 -6.78
CA LEU A 58 0.64 -19.05 -7.21
C LEU A 58 0.59 -20.52 -6.77
N HIS A 59 0.17 -20.79 -5.54
CA HIS A 59 -0.02 -22.15 -5.05
C HIS A 59 -1.06 -22.92 -5.88
N PHE A 60 -2.20 -22.29 -6.19
CA PHE A 60 -3.24 -22.88 -7.03
C PHE A 60 -2.74 -23.17 -8.46
N LEU A 61 -1.91 -22.29 -9.01
CA LEU A 61 -1.31 -22.44 -10.34
C LEU A 61 -0.10 -23.39 -10.36
N GLY A 62 0.32 -23.93 -9.20
CA GLY A 62 1.48 -24.82 -9.09
C GLY A 62 2.82 -24.12 -9.35
N ALA A 63 2.89 -22.79 -9.21
CA ALA A 63 4.07 -21.99 -9.47
C ALA A 63 4.90 -21.78 -8.20
N SER A 64 6.23 -21.85 -8.33
CA SER A 64 7.20 -21.63 -7.25
C SER A 64 7.83 -20.22 -7.27
N THR A 65 7.28 -19.30 -8.07
CA THR A 65 7.76 -17.92 -8.17
C THR A 65 7.74 -17.24 -6.79
N PRO A 66 8.86 -16.64 -6.35
CA PRO A 66 8.92 -15.99 -5.05
C PRO A 66 7.98 -14.78 -5.01
N VAL A 67 7.45 -14.51 -3.81
CA VAL A 67 6.62 -13.33 -3.53
C VAL A 67 7.30 -12.46 -2.49
N ALA A 68 7.47 -11.17 -2.81
CA ALA A 68 7.93 -10.16 -1.87
C ALA A 68 6.77 -9.26 -1.43
N ARG A 69 6.66 -9.00 -0.12
CA ARG A 69 5.72 -8.03 0.43
C ARG A 69 6.30 -6.62 0.32
N GLY A 70 5.56 -5.72 -0.32
CA GLY A 70 5.93 -4.33 -0.54
C GLY A 70 5.29 -3.36 0.46
N GLN A 71 5.05 -2.13 0.01
CA GLN A 71 4.63 -1.02 0.87
C GLN A 71 3.18 -1.17 1.36
N ARG A 72 2.96 -0.82 2.64
CA ARG A 72 1.65 -0.92 3.30
C ARG A 72 0.73 0.27 3.01
N LEU A 73 1.29 1.41 2.62
CA LEU A 73 0.56 2.66 2.40
C LEU A 73 1.06 3.34 1.14
N HIS A 74 0.16 4.04 0.45
CA HIS A 74 0.55 4.93 -0.64
C HIS A 74 1.49 6.01 -0.12
N TRP A 75 2.51 6.36 -0.92
CA TRP A 75 3.54 7.34 -0.57
C TRP A 75 2.94 8.65 -0.03
N TYR A 76 1.88 9.16 -0.64
CA TYR A 76 1.22 10.39 -0.23
C TYR A 76 0.60 10.30 1.18
N VAL A 77 -0.06 9.19 1.48
CA VAL A 77 -0.65 8.93 2.81
C VAL A 77 0.47 8.84 3.85
N ASN A 78 1.57 8.19 3.51
CA ASN A 78 2.71 8.05 4.41
C ASN A 78 3.41 9.41 4.68
N TRP A 79 3.47 10.29 3.68
CA TRP A 79 4.20 11.55 3.78
C TRP A 79 3.39 12.72 4.36
N LYS A 80 2.16 12.96 3.88
CA LYS A 80 1.42 14.19 4.21
C LYS A 80 0.43 14.08 5.36
N MET A 81 -0.18 12.91 5.56
CA MET A 81 -1.21 12.75 6.60
C MET A 81 -0.67 12.95 8.03
N PRO A 82 0.54 12.45 8.40
CA PRO A 82 1.09 12.67 9.74
C PRO A 82 1.30 14.17 10.03
N ALA A 83 1.88 14.91 9.07
CA ALA A 83 2.16 16.33 9.24
C ALA A 83 0.88 17.17 9.38
N ILE A 84 -0.15 16.88 8.59
CA ILE A 84 -1.46 17.58 8.68
C ILE A 84 -2.13 17.28 10.02
N PHE A 85 -2.10 16.03 10.47
CA PHE A 85 -2.73 15.64 11.73
C PHE A 85 -2.03 16.31 12.93
N THR A 86 -0.70 16.31 12.95
CA THR A 86 0.08 16.99 13.99
C THR A 86 -0.16 18.50 13.99
N ALA A 87 -0.18 19.14 12.83
CA ALA A 87 -0.45 20.58 12.71
C ALA A 87 -1.86 20.93 13.19
N THR A 88 -2.86 20.10 12.84
CA THR A 88 -4.26 20.33 13.23
C THR A 88 -4.45 20.16 14.74
N LEU A 89 -3.89 19.10 15.34
CA LEU A 89 -3.94 18.89 16.79
C LEU A 89 -3.21 19.99 17.57
N ALA A 90 -2.05 20.43 17.08
CA ALA A 90 -1.30 21.54 17.67
C ALA A 90 -2.12 22.84 17.66
N TRP A 91 -2.79 23.15 16.53
CA TRP A 91 -3.67 24.31 16.40
C TRP A 91 -4.92 24.21 17.27
N MET A 92 -5.57 23.04 17.35
CA MET A 92 -6.71 22.84 18.25
C MET A 92 -6.30 23.02 19.71
N GLY A 93 -5.13 22.51 20.10
CA GLY A 93 -4.60 22.67 21.45
C GLY A 93 -4.29 24.13 21.84
N THR A 94 -3.77 24.95 20.91
CA THR A 94 -3.57 26.39 21.16
C THR A 94 -4.89 27.16 21.18
N ARG A 95 -5.88 26.78 20.36
CA ARG A 95 -7.21 27.39 20.36
C ARG A 95 -7.97 27.15 21.67
N LEU A 96 -7.91 25.92 22.20
CA LEU A 96 -8.57 25.57 23.47
C LEU A 96 -7.94 26.29 24.68
N ARG A 97 -6.60 26.45 24.68
CA ARG A 97 -5.89 27.27 25.69
C ARG A 97 -6.23 28.75 25.61
N SER A 98 -6.46 29.28 24.39
CA SER A 98 -6.86 30.68 24.21
C SER A 98 -8.27 30.99 24.70
N GLN A 99 -9.17 30.00 24.78
CA GLN A 99 -10.55 30.23 25.26
C GLN A 99 -10.72 30.14 26.78
N HIS A 100 -9.77 29.53 27.51
CA HIS A 100 -9.81 29.42 28.97
C HIS A 100 -9.00 30.50 29.71
N GLY A 101 -8.47 31.50 29.00
CA GLY A 101 -7.69 32.61 29.57
C GLY A 101 -8.47 33.85 30.01
N ARG A 102 -9.81 33.84 29.97
CA ARG A 102 -10.62 34.91 30.57
C ARG A 102 -10.90 34.58 32.03
N SER A 103 -10.01 35.06 32.90
CA SER A 103 -10.20 35.13 34.35
C SER A 103 -11.56 35.78 34.64
N LEU A 104 -12.49 35.01 35.20
CA LEU A 104 -13.71 35.53 35.80
C LEU A 104 -13.32 36.25 37.09
N THR A 105 -13.10 37.57 37.01
CA THR A 105 -13.01 38.41 38.21
C THR A 105 -14.39 38.45 38.86
N VAL A 106 -14.58 37.67 39.91
CA VAL A 106 -15.76 37.74 40.77
C VAL A 106 -15.70 39.07 41.52
N MET A 107 -16.63 39.98 41.21
CA MET A 107 -16.82 41.23 41.96
C MET A 107 -17.47 40.88 43.32
N PRO A 108 -16.98 41.42 44.46
CA PRO A 108 -17.59 41.16 45.74
C PRO A 108 -18.92 41.91 45.86
N SER A 109 -19.98 41.21 46.27
CA SER A 109 -21.28 41.82 46.54
C SER A 109 -21.21 42.68 47.81
N LYS A 110 -21.74 43.90 47.74
CA LYS A 110 -22.20 44.65 48.91
C LYS A 110 -23.62 44.20 49.27
#